data_AF-A0A2M8TZG2-F1
#
_entry.id   AF-A0A2M8TZG2-F1
#
_cell.length_a   1.000
_cell.length_b   1.000
_cell.length_c   1.000
_cell.angle_alpha   90.00
_cell.angle_beta   90.00
_cell.angle_gamma   90.00
#
_symmetry.space_group_name_H-M   'P 1'
#
loop_
_entity.id
_entity.type
_entity.pdbx_description
1 polymer ?
#
loop_
_entity_poly.entity_id
_entity_poly.type
_entity_poly.pdbx_seq_one_letter_code
_entity_poly.pdbx_strand_id
1 'polypeptide(L)'
;MAGLDPAIHAMGEAMAHTGVQIEVEDWVRENWMSDQFQQRFYRNRIKLESGGVFDFDAVSEDKSIAACISTSGGKTSRGKLAVGKLHKLRSDMLFLHMAVGVTQKLMILTELDMLELCEKEKTNGRTPSDIAFRHAPIPEDLQARLIKAREIASKEMTGEKVIDVIADELLVGNEKP
;
A
#
# COMPACT_ATOMS: atom_id res chain seq x y z
N MET A 1 16.08 -33.30 17.54
CA MET A 1 15.23 -32.10 17.40
C MET A 1 15.89 -31.24 16.33
N ALA A 2 15.41 -31.31 15.09
CA ALA A 2 15.93 -30.48 14.00
C ALA A 2 15.36 -29.08 14.18
N GLY A 3 16.22 -28.10 14.45
CA GLY A 3 15.85 -26.69 14.44
C GLY A 3 15.42 -26.32 13.02
N LEU A 4 14.21 -25.79 12.89
CA LEU A 4 13.72 -25.22 11.63
C LEU A 4 14.68 -24.13 11.16
N ASP A 5 14.98 -24.14 9.87
CA ASP A 5 15.86 -23.20 9.20
C ASP A 5 15.40 -21.75 9.50
N PRO A 6 16.26 -20.89 10.07
CA PRO A 6 15.92 -19.51 10.38
C PRO A 6 15.43 -18.71 9.16
N ALA A 7 15.83 -19.08 7.94
CA ALA A 7 15.31 -18.46 6.72
C ALA A 7 13.84 -18.81 6.45
N ILE A 8 13.41 -20.04 6.75
CA ILE A 8 12.02 -20.49 6.62
C ILE A 8 11.15 -19.80 7.68
N HIS A 9 11.68 -19.58 8.88
CA HIS A 9 10.98 -18.85 9.94
C HIS A 9 10.78 -17.37 9.59
N ALA A 10 11.83 -16.69 9.10
CA ALA A 10 11.76 -15.28 8.68
C ALA A 10 10.84 -15.07 7.46
N MET A 11 10.84 -15.99 6.49
CA MET A 11 9.89 -15.95 5.37
C MET A 11 8.45 -16.16 5.82
N GLY A 12 8.21 -17.03 6.81
CA GLY A 12 6.89 -17.26 7.41
C GLY A 12 6.35 -16.03 8.16
N GLU A 13 7.22 -15.29 8.83
CA GLU A 13 6.87 -14.06 9.54
C GLU A 13 6.56 -12.90 8.58
N ALA A 14 7.41 -12.66 7.58
CA ALA A 14 7.16 -11.66 6.53
C ALA A 14 5.83 -11.91 5.78
N MET A 15 5.51 -13.17 5.47
CA MET A 15 4.24 -13.59 4.84
C MET A 15 3.03 -13.38 5.76
N ALA A 16 3.18 -13.61 7.06
CA ALA A 16 2.13 -13.36 8.06
C ALA A 16 1.80 -11.87 8.21
N HIS A 17 2.80 -10.99 8.07
CA HIS A 17 2.61 -9.53 8.11
C HIS A 17 1.87 -8.99 6.89
N THR A 18 2.17 -9.51 5.70
CA THR A 18 1.40 -9.19 4.49
C THR A 18 -0.02 -9.74 4.54
N GLY A 19 -0.24 -10.88 5.20
CA GLY A 19 -1.56 -11.49 5.33
C GLY A 19 -2.59 -10.58 6.01
N VAL A 20 -2.19 -9.90 7.09
CA VAL A 20 -3.11 -8.97 7.79
C VAL A 20 -3.43 -7.73 6.95
N GLN A 21 -2.48 -7.21 6.17
CA GLN A 21 -2.77 -6.08 5.29
C GLN A 21 -3.77 -6.46 4.19
N ILE A 22 -3.60 -7.64 3.60
CA ILE A 22 -4.52 -8.19 2.60
C ILE A 22 -5.91 -8.38 3.21
N GLU A 23 -6.01 -8.96 4.40
CA GLU A 23 -7.29 -9.15 5.09
C GLU A 23 -8.00 -7.82 5.39
N VAL A 24 -7.23 -6.78 5.75
CA VAL A 24 -7.78 -5.43 5.93
C VAL A 24 -8.27 -4.85 4.59
N GLU A 25 -7.49 -4.97 3.52
CA GLU A 25 -7.89 -4.54 2.17
C GLU A 25 -9.17 -5.26 1.72
N ASP A 26 -9.23 -6.57 1.93
CA ASP A 26 -10.39 -7.41 1.60
C ASP A 26 -11.61 -7.00 2.44
N TRP A 27 -11.44 -6.78 3.74
CA TRP A 27 -12.54 -6.32 4.61
C TRP A 27 -13.08 -4.97 4.15
N VAL A 28 -12.19 -4.01 3.85
CA VAL A 28 -12.58 -2.69 3.35
C VAL A 28 -13.34 -2.81 2.04
N ARG A 29 -12.87 -3.63 1.10
CA ARG A 29 -13.52 -3.82 -0.21
C ARG A 29 -14.88 -4.51 -0.09
N GLU A 30 -14.94 -5.61 0.64
CA GLU A 30 -16.10 -6.52 0.66
C GLU A 30 -17.18 -6.10 1.64
N ASN A 31 -16.82 -5.36 2.69
CA ASN A 31 -17.75 -4.92 3.72
C ASN A 31 -17.97 -3.41 3.63
N TRP A 32 -16.92 -2.62 3.90
CA TRP A 32 -17.08 -1.18 4.01
C TRP A 32 -17.48 -0.53 2.68
N MET A 33 -16.75 -0.75 1.59
CA MET A 33 -17.07 -0.16 0.29
C MET A 33 -18.40 -0.70 -0.24
N SER A 34 -18.67 -1.99 -0.05
CA SER A 34 -19.92 -2.58 -0.51
C SER A 34 -21.15 -1.99 0.18
N ASP A 35 -21.04 -1.71 1.49
CA ASP A 35 -22.06 -0.99 2.24
C ASP A 35 -22.14 0.49 1.83
N GLN A 36 -21.02 1.19 1.72
CA GLN A 36 -21.03 2.64 1.41
C GLN A 36 -21.56 2.98 0.01
N PHE A 37 -21.29 2.12 -0.98
CA PHE A 37 -21.68 2.36 -2.37
C PHE A 37 -22.81 1.45 -2.85
N GLN A 38 -23.33 0.58 -1.98
CA GLN A 38 -24.46 -0.33 -2.25
C GLN A 38 -24.26 -1.19 -3.50
N GLN A 39 -23.02 -1.62 -3.74
CA GLN A 39 -22.64 -2.46 -4.88
C GLN A 39 -21.39 -3.26 -4.57
N ARG A 40 -21.14 -4.33 -5.32
CA ARG A 40 -19.97 -5.19 -5.11
C ARG A 40 -18.71 -4.57 -5.70
N PHE A 41 -17.59 -4.85 -5.05
CA PHE A 41 -16.26 -4.48 -5.51
C PHE A 41 -15.34 -5.68 -5.62
N TYR A 42 -14.44 -5.64 -6.59
CA TYR A 42 -13.50 -6.72 -6.86
C TYR A 42 -12.10 -6.15 -7.11
N ARG A 43 -11.06 -6.94 -6.81
CA ARG A 43 -9.72 -6.63 -7.33
C ARG A 43 -9.77 -6.77 -8.85
N ASN A 44 -9.44 -5.71 -9.59
CA ASN A 44 -9.58 -5.74 -11.04
C ASN A 44 -8.59 -4.79 -11.72
N ARG A 45 -8.31 -5.09 -12.99
CA ARG A 45 -7.45 -4.28 -13.84
C ARG A 45 -8.26 -3.33 -14.68
N ILE A 46 -7.88 -2.06 -14.68
CA ILE A 46 -8.46 -1.04 -15.55
C ILE A 46 -7.40 -0.54 -16.53
N LYS A 47 -7.83 -0.28 -17.77
CA LYS A 47 -6.97 0.32 -18.79
C LYS A 47 -6.65 1.76 -18.41
N LEU A 48 -5.41 2.14 -18.67
CA LEU A 48 -4.92 3.50 -18.46
C LEU A 48 -4.93 4.26 -19.78
N GLU A 49 -5.04 5.58 -19.72
CA GLU A 49 -4.91 6.47 -20.88
C GLU A 49 -3.56 6.31 -21.59
N SER A 50 -2.52 5.93 -20.86
CA SER A 50 -1.19 5.62 -21.41
C SER A 50 -1.13 4.33 -22.25
N GLY A 51 -2.22 3.55 -22.31
CA GLY A 51 -2.32 2.28 -23.03
C GLY A 51 -2.01 1.04 -22.20
N GLY A 52 -1.46 1.20 -21.00
CA GLY A 52 -1.24 0.10 -20.05
C GLY A 52 -2.49 -0.33 -19.28
N VAL A 53 -2.29 -1.21 -18.28
CA VAL A 53 -3.31 -1.56 -17.29
C VAL A 53 -2.73 -1.42 -15.88
N PHE A 54 -3.60 -1.16 -14.90
CA PHE A 54 -3.23 -1.12 -13.48
C PHE A 54 -4.18 -1.97 -12.65
N ASP A 55 -3.63 -2.76 -11.72
CA ASP A 55 -4.37 -3.56 -10.75
C ASP A 55 -4.85 -2.66 -9.61
N PHE A 56 -6.14 -2.30 -9.62
CA PHE A 56 -6.75 -1.55 -8.53
C PHE A 56 -7.23 -2.50 -7.43
N ASP A 57 -7.14 -2.06 -6.17
CA ASP A 57 -7.55 -2.86 -5.01
C ASP A 57 -9.05 -3.13 -5.01
N ALA A 58 -9.84 -2.16 -5.48
CA ALA A 58 -11.28 -2.27 -5.61
C ALA A 58 -11.80 -1.55 -6.87
N VAL A 59 -12.59 -2.28 -7.66
CA VAL A 59 -13.34 -1.77 -8.81
C VAL A 59 -14.78 -2.23 -8.68
N SER A 60 -15.73 -1.31 -8.87
CA SER A 60 -17.15 -1.64 -8.82
C SER A 60 -17.57 -2.61 -9.93
N GLU A 61 -18.67 -3.33 -9.71
CA GLU A 61 -19.24 -4.27 -10.69
C GLU A 61 -19.52 -3.62 -12.06
N ASP A 62 -20.01 -2.38 -12.06
CA ASP A 62 -20.28 -1.59 -13.27
C ASP A 62 -19.05 -0.87 -13.83
N LYS A 63 -17.88 -1.00 -13.17
CA LYS A 63 -16.61 -0.34 -13.48
C LYS A 63 -16.62 1.19 -13.44
N SER A 64 -17.67 1.81 -12.88
CA SER A 64 -17.76 3.26 -12.76
C SER A 64 -16.91 3.82 -11.60
N ILE A 65 -16.56 2.98 -10.62
CA ILE A 65 -15.75 3.36 -9.46
C ILE A 65 -14.46 2.53 -9.44
N ALA A 66 -13.32 3.19 -9.27
CA ALA A 66 -12.04 2.54 -8.99
C ALA A 66 -11.40 3.16 -7.74
N ALA A 67 -10.76 2.30 -6.95
CA ALA A 67 -10.13 2.71 -5.70
C ALA A 67 -8.81 2.00 -5.44
N CYS A 68 -7.89 2.73 -4.80
CA CYS A 68 -6.76 2.16 -4.09
C CYS A 68 -7.03 2.22 -2.59
N ILE A 69 -6.66 1.16 -1.87
CA ILE A 69 -6.86 1.04 -0.44
C ILE A 69 -5.49 1.13 0.22
N SER A 70 -5.33 2.06 1.16
CA SER A 70 -4.13 2.16 1.96
C SER A 70 -4.46 1.98 3.42
N THR A 71 -3.79 0.99 4.01
CA THR A 71 -3.81 0.83 5.46
C THR A 71 -2.86 1.80 6.15
N SER A 72 -1.88 2.39 5.45
CA SER A 72 -0.76 3.12 6.05
C SER A 72 -1.14 4.33 6.91
N GLY A 73 -0.54 4.44 8.10
CA GLY A 73 -0.59 5.66 8.92
C GLY A 73 0.33 6.78 8.41
N GLY A 74 -0.11 8.02 8.62
CA GLY A 74 0.54 9.26 8.15
C GLY A 74 1.85 9.60 8.87
N LYS A 75 2.08 9.01 10.04
CA LYS A 75 3.30 9.17 10.83
C LYS A 75 4.13 7.88 10.91
N THR A 76 5.42 8.06 11.13
CA THR A 76 6.37 6.99 11.48
C THR A 76 6.35 6.73 12.98
N SER A 77 6.95 5.62 13.43
CA SER A 77 7.11 5.31 14.86
C SER A 77 7.84 6.41 15.66
N ARG A 78 8.61 7.28 14.98
CA ARG A 78 9.30 8.44 15.55
C ARG A 78 8.51 9.76 15.41
N GLY A 79 7.24 9.70 15.02
CA GLY A 79 6.36 10.86 14.85
C GLY A 79 6.62 11.72 13.60
N LYS A 80 7.64 11.39 12.79
CA LYS A 80 7.90 12.07 11.51
C LYS A 80 6.86 11.69 10.46
N LEU A 81 6.63 12.56 9.47
CA LEU A 81 5.79 12.24 8.32
C LEU A 81 6.29 11.00 7.58
N ALA A 82 5.38 10.09 7.24
CA ALA A 82 5.68 8.86 6.52
C ALA A 82 5.84 9.12 5.00
N VAL A 83 6.88 9.87 4.62
CA VAL A 83 7.11 10.32 3.22
C VAL A 83 7.09 9.19 2.21
N GLY A 84 7.72 8.05 2.53
CA GLY A 84 7.71 6.88 1.64
C GLY A 84 6.30 6.34 1.37
N LYS A 85 5.45 6.30 2.39
CA LYS A 85 4.05 5.87 2.25
C LYS A 85 3.26 6.89 1.45
N LEU A 86 3.48 8.19 1.68
CA LEU A 86 2.86 9.25 0.90
C LEU A 86 3.28 9.20 -0.59
N HIS A 87 4.53 8.84 -0.90
CA HIS A 87 4.98 8.61 -2.28
C HIS A 87 4.28 7.43 -2.94
N LYS A 88 4.07 6.33 -2.21
CA LYS A 88 3.23 5.22 -2.69
C LYS A 88 1.83 5.72 -3.05
N LEU A 89 1.17 6.44 -2.14
CA LEU A 89 -0.17 6.99 -2.37
C LEU A 89 -0.21 7.93 -3.59
N ARG A 90 0.81 8.75 -3.81
CA ARG A 90 0.89 9.61 -5.01
C ARG A 90 1.04 8.80 -6.29
N SER A 91 1.79 7.69 -6.26
CA SER A 91 1.87 6.76 -7.39
C SER A 91 0.51 6.13 -7.68
N ASP A 92 -0.18 5.66 -6.64
CA ASP A 92 -1.52 5.08 -6.76
C ASP A 92 -2.53 6.11 -7.31
N MET A 93 -2.44 7.35 -6.84
CA MET A 93 -3.24 8.47 -7.35
C MET A 93 -2.96 8.78 -8.82
N LEU A 94 -1.70 8.71 -9.27
CA LEU A 94 -1.36 8.89 -10.68
C LEU A 94 -2.09 7.85 -11.55
N PHE A 95 -2.11 6.59 -11.13
CA PHE A 95 -2.81 5.54 -11.87
C PHE A 95 -4.33 5.69 -11.81
N LEU A 96 -4.90 6.04 -10.66
CA LEU A 96 -6.33 6.39 -10.53
C LEU A 96 -6.70 7.51 -11.51
N HIS A 97 -5.88 8.57 -11.58
CA HIS A 97 -6.11 9.70 -12.46
C HIS A 97 -6.15 9.29 -13.94
N MET A 98 -5.30 8.34 -14.35
CA MET A 98 -5.25 7.84 -15.73
C MET A 98 -6.27 6.73 -16.05
N ALA A 99 -7.09 6.29 -15.09
CA ALA A 99 -8.02 5.18 -15.29
C ALA A 99 -9.15 5.54 -16.27
N VAL A 100 -9.27 4.77 -17.35
CA VAL A 100 -10.26 5.01 -18.43
C VAL A 100 -11.63 4.45 -18.06
N GLY A 101 -12.68 5.24 -18.31
CA GLY A 101 -14.07 4.82 -18.13
C GLY A 101 -14.57 4.84 -16.68
N VAL A 102 -13.74 5.28 -15.74
CA VAL A 102 -14.07 5.43 -14.32
C VAL A 102 -14.60 6.84 -14.07
N THR A 103 -15.77 6.96 -13.44
CA THR A 103 -16.41 8.24 -13.09
C THR A 103 -16.09 8.69 -11.67
N GLN A 104 -15.79 7.75 -10.75
CA GLN A 104 -15.38 8.05 -9.38
C GLN A 104 -14.04 7.39 -9.06
N LYS A 105 -13.05 8.21 -8.70
CA LYS A 105 -11.69 7.78 -8.35
C LYS A 105 -11.46 8.01 -6.86
N LEU A 106 -11.19 6.94 -6.13
CA LEU A 106 -11.18 6.97 -4.68
C LEU A 106 -9.83 6.54 -4.11
N MET A 107 -9.37 7.25 -3.09
CA MET A 107 -8.31 6.78 -2.22
C MET A 107 -8.92 6.47 -0.85
N ILE A 108 -9.00 5.19 -0.52
CA ILE A 108 -9.59 4.72 0.73
C ILE A 108 -8.49 4.53 1.76
N LEU A 109 -8.66 5.14 2.93
CA LEU A 109 -7.65 5.17 3.99
C LEU A 109 -8.25 4.61 5.27
N THR A 110 -7.58 3.65 5.91
CA THR A 110 -8.06 3.10 7.19
C THR A 110 -7.63 3.95 8.38
N GLU A 111 -6.52 4.68 8.26
CA GLU A 111 -5.94 5.50 9.31
C GLU A 111 -6.33 6.97 9.13
N LEU A 112 -6.89 7.56 10.18
CA LEU A 112 -7.36 8.95 10.16
C LEU A 112 -6.21 9.95 9.96
N ASP A 113 -5.03 9.68 10.54
CA ASP A 113 -3.87 10.58 10.43
C ASP A 113 -3.32 10.65 8.99
N MET A 114 -3.48 9.59 8.20
CA MET A 114 -3.13 9.57 6.78
C MET A 114 -4.18 10.32 5.96
N LEU A 115 -5.47 10.22 6.31
CA LEU A 115 -6.51 11.01 5.67
C LEU A 115 -6.27 12.50 5.84
N GLU A 116 -6.01 12.94 7.07
CA GLU A 116 -5.70 14.34 7.37
C GLU A 116 -4.48 14.84 6.56
N LEU A 117 -3.45 14.01 6.44
CA LEU A 117 -2.28 14.33 5.63
C LEU A 117 -2.62 14.45 4.15
N CYS A 118 -3.43 13.53 3.60
CA CYS A 118 -3.85 13.56 2.20
C CYS A 118 -4.73 14.77 1.89
N GLU A 119 -5.66 15.13 2.77
CA GLU A 119 -6.51 16.32 2.60
C GLU A 119 -5.70 17.62 2.66
N LYS A 120 -4.67 17.67 3.51
CA LYS A 120 -3.71 18.78 3.52
C LYS A 120 -2.95 18.86 2.19
N GLU A 121 -2.53 17.73 1.64
CA GLU A 121 -1.84 17.68 0.35
C GLU A 121 -2.75 18.10 -0.81
N LYS A 122 -4.03 17.72 -0.76
CA LYS A 122 -5.06 18.19 -1.69
C LYS A 122 -5.24 19.70 -1.64
N THR A 123 -5.38 20.25 -0.43
CA THR A 123 -5.50 21.70 -0.21
C THR A 123 -4.29 22.46 -0.74
N ASN A 124 -3.09 21.85 -0.68
CA ASN A 124 -1.85 22.41 -1.22
C ASN A 124 -1.66 22.20 -2.73
N GLY A 125 -2.65 21.63 -3.44
CA GLY A 125 -2.56 21.38 -4.88
C GLY A 125 -1.58 20.26 -5.26
N ARG A 126 -1.27 19.34 -4.34
CA ARG A 126 -0.32 18.23 -4.58
C ARG A 126 -0.97 16.89 -4.92
N THR A 127 -2.29 16.88 -5.10
CA THR A 127 -3.05 15.70 -5.50
C THR A 127 -3.98 16.05 -6.66
N PRO A 128 -4.29 15.11 -7.57
CA PRO A 128 -5.32 15.32 -8.58
C PRO A 128 -6.66 15.70 -7.94
N SER A 129 -7.38 16.65 -8.56
CA SER A 129 -8.64 17.19 -8.02
C SER A 129 -9.83 16.24 -8.19
N ASP A 130 -9.74 15.32 -9.16
CA ASP A 130 -10.73 14.30 -9.49
C ASP A 130 -10.69 13.08 -8.55
N ILE A 131 -9.75 13.05 -7.61
CA ILE A 131 -9.64 11.98 -6.61
C ILE A 131 -10.26 12.43 -5.29
N ALA A 132 -11.15 11.59 -4.76
CA ALA A 132 -11.76 11.77 -3.45
C ALA A 132 -11.09 10.86 -2.41
N PHE A 133 -10.77 11.41 -1.24
CA PHE A 133 -10.32 10.63 -0.09
C PHE A 133 -11.51 10.20 0.77
N ARG A 134 -11.45 9.00 1.34
CA ARG A 134 -12.45 8.47 2.27
C ARG A 134 -11.79 7.74 3.42
N HIS A 135 -12.32 7.92 4.63
CA HIS A 135 -11.92 7.14 5.80
C HIS A 135 -12.78 5.88 5.90
N ALA A 136 -12.13 4.71 5.93
CA ALA A 136 -12.77 3.43 6.15
C ALA A 136 -12.32 2.87 7.52
N PRO A 137 -13.04 3.18 8.61
CA PRO A 137 -12.73 2.59 9.91
C PRO A 137 -12.92 1.07 9.82
N ILE A 138 -11.94 0.33 10.33
CA ILE A 138 -11.97 -1.14 10.38
C ILE A 138 -12.32 -1.63 11.80
N PRO A 139 -12.83 -2.86 11.94
CA PRO A 139 -13.13 -3.47 13.23
C PRO A 139 -11.92 -3.45 14.18
N GLU A 140 -12.18 -3.29 15.47
CA GLU A 140 -11.13 -3.13 16.49
C GLU A 140 -10.14 -4.29 16.52
N ASP A 141 -10.61 -5.52 16.28
CA ASP A 141 -9.78 -6.72 16.24
C ASP A 141 -8.84 -6.71 15.02
N LEU A 142 -9.32 -6.29 13.85
CA LEU A 142 -8.49 -6.11 12.64
C LEU A 142 -7.49 -4.97 12.83
N GLN A 143 -7.91 -3.86 13.45
CA GLN A 143 -7.02 -2.74 13.78
C GLN A 143 -5.90 -3.20 14.73
N ALA A 144 -6.21 -3.95 15.78
CA ALA A 144 -5.21 -4.44 16.73
C ALA A 144 -4.19 -5.37 16.06
N ARG A 145 -4.65 -6.26 15.18
CA ARG A 145 -3.77 -7.16 14.41
C ARG A 145 -2.89 -6.39 13.44
N LEU A 146 -3.43 -5.38 12.76
CA LEU A 146 -2.71 -4.53 11.83
C LEU A 146 -1.62 -3.70 12.53
N ILE A 147 -1.92 -3.13 13.70
CA ILE A 147 -0.93 -2.44 14.54
C ILE A 147 0.20 -3.39 14.92
N LYS A 148 -0.13 -4.58 15.44
CA LYS A 148 0.86 -5.58 15.83
C LYS A 148 1.76 -6.00 14.65
N ALA A 149 1.18 -6.24 13.47
CA ALA A 149 1.94 -6.58 12.27
C ALA A 149 2.93 -5.47 11.87
N ARG A 150 2.53 -4.19 11.99
CA ARG A 150 3.41 -3.06 11.71
C ARG A 150 4.55 -2.90 12.71
N GLU A 151 4.28 -3.16 13.99
CA GLU A 151 5.30 -3.09 15.02
C GLU A 151 6.41 -4.12 14.78
N ILE A 152 6.03 -5.33 14.35
CA ILE A 152 7.00 -6.39 14.05
C ILE A 152 7.83 -6.01 12.81
N ALA A 153 7.16 -5.65 11.69
CA ALA A 153 7.84 -5.23 10.47
C ALA A 153 8.77 -4.01 10.70
N SER A 154 8.37 -3.07 11.57
CA SER A 154 9.21 -1.92 11.89
C SER A 154 10.46 -2.31 12.69
N LYS A 155 10.40 -3.35 13.54
CA LYS A 155 11.55 -3.83 14.32
C LYS A 155 12.58 -4.50 13.41
N GLU A 156 12.13 -5.34 12.48
CA GLU A 156 12.97 -6.01 11.48
C GLU A 156 13.77 -5.01 10.64
N MET A 157 13.09 -3.99 10.10
CA MET A 157 13.71 -2.96 9.25
C MET A 157 14.70 -2.04 9.99
N THR A 158 14.70 -2.05 11.33
CA THR A 158 15.68 -1.31 12.13
C THR A 158 16.87 -2.16 12.58
N GLY A 159 16.85 -3.48 12.32
CA GLY A 159 17.83 -4.46 12.80
C GLY A 159 19.02 -4.74 11.89
N GLU A 160 18.99 -4.38 10.60
CA GLU A 160 20.05 -4.75 9.66
C GLU A 160 20.63 -3.54 8.91
N LYS A 161 21.78 -3.06 9.36
CA LYS A 161 22.78 -2.48 8.45
C LYS A 161 23.56 -3.65 7.86
N VAL A 162 23.03 -4.32 6.84
CA VAL A 162 23.88 -5.14 5.97
C VAL A 162 24.66 -4.15 5.11
N ILE A 163 25.90 -3.92 5.52
CA ILE A 163 26.89 -3.18 4.74
C ILE A 163 27.29 -4.13 3.62
N ASP A 164 26.59 -4.12 2.50
CA ASP A 164 27.11 -4.72 1.27
C ASP A 164 28.22 -3.80 0.74
N VAL A 165 29.42 -4.01 1.29
CA VAL A 165 30.66 -3.63 0.62
C VAL A 165 30.75 -4.54 -0.60
N ILE A 166 30.28 -4.06 -1.74
CA ILE A 166 30.63 -4.65 -3.03
C ILE A 166 32.16 -4.57 -3.11
N ALA A 167 32.80 -5.74 -3.08
CA ALA A 167 34.22 -5.88 -3.31
C ALA A 167 34.54 -5.38 -4.73
N ASP A 168 35.30 -4.29 -4.80
CA ASP A 168 35.70 -3.60 -6.04
C ASP A 168 36.80 -4.36 -6.82
N GLU A 169 36.80 -5.70 -6.76
CA GLU A 169 37.91 -6.55 -7.22
C GLU A 169 37.63 -7.37 -8.48
N LEU A 170 36.55 -7.09 -9.24
CA LEU A 170 36.14 -7.95 -10.37
C LEU A 170 35.96 -7.27 -11.75
N LEU A 171 36.57 -6.11 -12.02
CA LEU A 171 36.48 -5.47 -13.35
C LEU A 171 37.80 -5.09 -14.05
N VAL A 172 38.87 -5.87 -13.90
CA VAL A 172 39.95 -5.85 -14.93
C VAL A 172 40.49 -7.25 -15.18
N GLY A 173 39.75 -8.03 -15.96
CA GLY A 173 40.27 -9.17 -16.69
C GLY A 173 40.09 -8.90 -18.18
N ASN A 174 41.20 -8.60 -18.87
CA ASN A 174 41.51 -8.78 -20.30
C ASN A 174 42.65 -7.81 -20.65
N GLU A 175 43.69 -8.12 -21.40
CA GLU A 175 44.30 -9.33 -21.96
C GLU A 175 45.64 -8.78 -22.50
N LYS A 176 46.77 -9.47 -22.23
CA LYS A 176 48.05 -9.21 -22.92
C LYS A 176 48.01 -9.87 -24.29
N PRO A 177 48.72 -9.31 -25.29
CA PRO A 177 50.14 -9.70 -25.47
C PRO A 177 51.14 -8.63 -25.04
#